data_AF-A0A0Q8V0P3-F1
#
_entry.id   AF-A0A0Q8V0P3-F1
#
_cell.length_a   1.000
_cell.length_b   1.000
_cell.length_c   1.000
_cell.angle_alpha   90.00
_cell.angle_beta   90.00
_cell.angle_gamma   90.00
#
_symmetry.space_group_name_H-M   'P 1'
#
loop_
_entity.id
_entity.type
_entity.pdbx_description
1 polymer ?
#
loop_
_entity_poly.entity_id
_entity_poly.type
_entity_poly.pdbx_seq_one_letter_code
_entity_poly.pdbx_strand_id
1 'polypeptide(L)' 'MKATLRTTLGWLAAVLINVGVVAFVLGLVLPRVGGSSPVLVTGVALCVAGLVVGAVWLYVSRQPRP' A
#
# COMPACT_ATOMS: atom_id res chain seq x y z
N MET A 1 -8.80 -19.97 -4.76
CA MET A 1 -7.93 -18.92 -5.36
C MET A 1 -6.64 -19.59 -5.88
N LYS A 2 -6.16 -19.27 -7.09
CA LYS A 2 -4.88 -19.80 -7.60
C LYS A 2 -3.73 -19.33 -6.70
N ALA A 3 -2.77 -20.20 -6.39
CA ALA A 3 -1.63 -19.89 -5.52
C ALA A 3 -0.87 -18.63 -5.97
N THR A 4 -0.72 -18.47 -7.29
CA THR A 4 -0.11 -17.29 -7.93
C THR A 4 -0.79 -15.99 -7.55
N LEU A 5 -2.13 -15.94 -7.54
CA LEU A 5 -2.87 -14.72 -7.22
C LEU A 5 -2.67 -14.30 -5.76
N ARG A 6 -2.65 -15.28 -4.84
CA ARG A 6 -2.35 -15.03 -3.42
C ARG A 6 -0.94 -14.46 -3.27
N THR A 7 0.07 -15.03 -3.92
CA THR A 7 1.43 -14.47 -3.85
C THR A 7 1.50 -13.07 -4.45
N THR A 8 0.86 -12.83 -5.60
CA THR A 8 0.84 -11.50 -6.23
C THR A 8 0.19 -10.44 -5.33
N LEU A 9 -0.91 -10.76 -4.66
CA LEU A 9 -1.56 -9.84 -3.71
C LEU A 9 -0.66 -9.49 -2.53
N GLY A 10 0.09 -10.46 -1.99
CA GLY A 10 1.06 -10.20 -0.93
C GLY A 10 2.19 -9.27 -1.38
N TRP A 11 2.75 -9.51 -2.58
CA TRP A 11 3.74 -8.62 -3.18
C TRP A 11 3.18 -7.22 -3.45
N LEU A 12 1.97 -7.13 -3.98
CA LEU A 12 1.32 -5.86 -4.28
C LEU A 12 1.11 -5.03 -3.00
N ALA A 13 0.63 -5.65 -1.92
CA ALA A 13 0.48 -4.99 -0.63
C ALA A 13 1.83 -4.46 -0.12
N ALA A 14 2.88 -5.27 -0.17
CA ALA A 14 4.22 -4.87 0.27
C ALA A 14 4.74 -3.69 -0.55
N VAL A 15 4.63 -3.72 -1.88
CA VAL A 15 5.07 -2.62 -2.75
C VAL A 15 4.31 -1.33 -2.46
N LEU A 16 2.98 -1.39 -2.37
CA LEU A 16 2.14 -0.21 -2.10
C LEU A 16 2.49 0.44 -0.76
N ILE A 17 2.69 -0.36 0.30
CA ILE A 17 3.08 0.16 1.61
C ILE A 17 4.46 0.79 1.56
N ASN A 18 5.47 0.10 0.99
CA ASN A 18 6.83 0.62 0.96
C ASN A 18 6.93 1.93 0.15
N VAL A 19 6.37 1.97 -1.05
CA VAL A 19 6.37 3.17 -1.89
C VAL A 19 5.55 4.28 -1.22
N GLY A 20 4.41 3.95 -0.61
CA GLY A 20 3.60 4.90 0.14
C GLY A 20 4.34 5.53 1.32
N VAL A 21 5.06 4.72 2.10
CA VAL A 21 5.88 5.20 3.24
C VAL A 21 7.00 6.11 2.76
N VAL A 22 7.72 5.74 1.70
CA VAL A 22 8.77 6.59 1.13
C VAL A 22 8.19 7.93 0.65
N ALA A 23 7.09 7.90 -0.10
CA ALA A 23 6.42 9.12 -0.56
C ALA A 23 5.89 9.96 0.61
N PHE A 24 5.35 9.33 1.66
CA PHE A 24 4.90 10.03 2.85
C PHE A 24 6.05 10.77 3.54
N VAL A 25 7.17 10.08 3.78
CA VAL A 25 8.38 10.68 4.39
C VAL A 25 8.92 11.81 3.53
N LEU A 26 9.04 11.62 2.22
CA LEU A 26 9.47 12.68 1.30
C LEU A 26 8.51 13.87 1.32
N GLY A 27 7.20 13.62 1.37
CA GLY A 27 6.18 14.67 1.43
C GLY A 27 6.20 15.50 2.73
N LEU A 28 6.78 14.97 3.81
CA LEU A 28 7.02 15.70 5.07
C LEU A 28 8.27 16.59 5.01
N VAL A 29 9.32 16.14 4.30
CA VAL A 29 10.62 16.82 4.24
C VAL A 29 10.69 17.85 3.11
N LEU A 30 10.01 17.60 1.98
CA LEU A 30 10.05 18.48 0.83
C LEU A 30 9.28 19.80 1.08
N PRO A 31 9.82 20.94 0.62
CA PRO A 31 9.14 22.23 0.76
C PRO A 31 7.81 22.25 0.00
N ARG A 32 6.77 22.78 0.65
CA ARG A 32 5.41 22.82 0.11
C ARG A 32 5.23 24.07 -0.76
N VAL A 33 5.03 23.87 -2.05
CA VAL A 33 4.68 24.95 -2.98
C VAL A 33 3.15 25.10 -2.99
N GLY A 34 2.63 26.25 -2.56
CA GLY A 34 1.18 26.54 -2.63
C GLY A 34 0.31 25.83 -1.57
N GLY A 35 0.88 25.44 -0.43
CA GLY A 35 0.11 24.95 0.74
C GLY A 35 -0.36 23.50 0.68
N SER A 36 -0.28 22.83 -0.48
CA SER A 36 -0.54 21.40 -0.63
C SER A 36 0.74 20.62 -0.98
N SER A 37 0.88 19.41 -0.45
CA SER A 37 1.99 18.49 -0.78
C SER A 37 1.42 17.28 -1.53
N PRO A 38 1.38 17.28 -2.87
CA PRO A 38 0.83 16.16 -3.64
C PRO A 38 1.56 14.85 -3.37
N VAL A 39 2.86 14.93 -3.06
CA VAL A 39 3.69 13.80 -2.66
C VAL A 39 3.20 13.18 -1.35
N LEU A 40 2.86 14.01 -0.35
CA LEU A 40 2.32 13.55 0.93
C LEU A 40 0.96 12.88 0.75
N VAL A 41 0.05 13.51 0.00
CA VAL A 41 -1.30 12.98 -0.29
C VAL A 41 -1.19 11.62 -1.01
N THR A 42 -0.30 11.53 -1.99
CA THR A 42 -0.04 10.29 -2.73
C THR A 42 0.52 9.20 -1.82
N GLY A 43 1.46 9.55 -0.93
CA GLY A 43 2.01 8.62 0.06
C GLY A 43 0.94 8.04 0.99
N VAL A 44 0.05 8.89 1.52
CA VAL A 44 -1.09 8.44 2.33
C VAL A 44 -2.01 7.51 1.53
N ALA A 45 -2.37 7.88 0.30
CA ALA A 45 -3.24 7.08 -0.55
C ALA A 45 -2.65 5.68 -0.83
N LEU A 46 -1.35 5.60 -1.13
CA LEU A 46 -0.64 4.35 -1.36
C LEU A 46 -0.58 3.48 -0.11
N CYS A 47 -0.33 4.07 1.07
CA CYS A 47 -0.38 3.35 2.34
C CYS A 47 -1.76 2.75 2.60
N VAL A 48 -2.83 3.53 2.43
CA VAL A 48 -4.21 3.06 2.62
C VAL A 48 -4.54 1.94 1.63
N ALA A 49 -4.19 2.11 0.34
CA ALA A 49 -4.39 1.07 -0.67
C ALA A 49 -3.63 -0.22 -0.32
N GLY A 50 -2.36 -0.10 0.11
CA GLY A 50 -1.54 -1.22 0.53
C GLY A 50 -2.13 -1.97 1.74
N LEU A 51 -2.66 -1.25 2.74
CA LEU A 51 -3.35 -1.85 3.88
C LEU A 51 -4.61 -2.61 3.46
N VAL A 52 -5.43 -2.04 2.56
CA VAL A 52 -6.62 -2.72 2.03
C VAL A 52 -6.25 -4.01 1.29
N VAL A 53 -5.26 -3.94 0.39
CA VAL A 53 -4.77 -5.11 -0.36
C VAL A 53 -4.20 -6.16 0.60
N GLY A 54 -3.44 -5.74 1.60
CA GLY A 54 -2.88 -6.62 2.64
C GLY A 54 -3.96 -7.30 3.48
N ALA A 55 -5.01 -6.57 3.86
CA ALA A 55 -6.15 -7.13 4.60
C ALA A 55 -6.89 -8.17 3.76
N VAL A 56 -7.14 -7.90 2.48
CA VAL A 56 -7.73 -8.87 1.54
C VAL A 56 -6.83 -10.10 1.41
N TRP A 57 -5.52 -9.91 1.26
CA TRP A 57 -4.57 -11.02 1.20
C TRP A 57 -4.61 -11.90 2.45
N LEU A 58 -4.63 -11.30 3.65
CA LEU A 58 -4.72 -12.02 4.92
C LEU A 58 -6.05 -12.78 5.04
N TYR A 59 -7.16 -12.13 4.71
CA TYR A 59 -8.49 -12.75 4.75
C TYR A 59 -8.55 -13.98 3.87
N VAL A 60 -8.10 -13.87 2.60
CA VAL A 60 -8.12 -15.00 1.66
C VAL A 60 -7.13 -16.08 2.06
N SER A 61 -5.98 -15.73 2.65
CA SER A 61 -4.96 -16.70 3.08
C SER A 61 -5.41 -17.55 4.27
N ARG A 62 -6.38 -17.08 5.06
CA ARG A 62 -6.91 -17.77 6.25
C ARG A 62 -8.12 -18.67 5.95
N GLN A 63 -8.67 -18.64 4.74
CA GLN A 63 -9.79 -19.49 4.36
C GLN A 63 -9.35 -20.97 4.36
N PRO A 64 -10.05 -21.87 5.08
CA PRO A 64 -9.79 -23.31 5.01
C PRO A 64 -9.95 -23.79 3.56
N ARG A 65 -9.05 -24.67 3.10
CA ARG A 65 -9.23 -25.31 1.78
C ARG A 65 -10.43 -26.26 1.89
N PRO A 66 -11.43 -26.19 0.99
CA PRO A 66 -12.46 -27.21 0.90
C PRO A 66 -11.87 -28.55 0.44
#